data_AF-A0A329LVQ2-F1
#
_entry.id   AF-A0A329LVQ2-F1
#
_cell.length_a   1.000
_cell.length_b   1.000
_cell.length_c   1.000
_cell.angle_alpha   90.00
_cell.angle_beta   90.00
_cell.angle_gamma   90.00
#
_symmetry.space_group_name_H-M   'P 1'
#
loop_
_entity.id
_entity.type
_entity.pdbx_description
1 polymer ?
#
loop_
_entity_poly.entity_id
_entity_poly.type
_entity_poly.pdbx_seq_one_letter_code
_entity_poly.pdbx_strand_id
1 'polypeptide(L)' 'MTATAPDAPASTASAPFDDLDEYVALPRVSGLALSPDGGWLVTTVAELNDTRTEYVAAVWELD' A
#
# COMPACT_ATOMS: atom_id res chain seq x y z
N MET A 1 -23.09 -19.82 12.76
CA MET A 1 -22.25 -20.69 11.91
C MET A 1 -20.80 -20.34 12.20
N THR A 2 -20.16 -21.07 13.11
CA THR A 2 -18.76 -20.87 13.50
C THR A 2 -17.88 -21.69 12.56
N ALA A 3 -17.16 -21.02 11.65
CA ALA A 3 -16.12 -21.67 10.87
C ALA A 3 -14.86 -21.75 11.75
N THR A 4 -14.58 -22.95 12.27
CA THR A 4 -13.25 -23.30 12.77
C THR A 4 -12.32 -23.41 11.57
N ALA A 5 -11.37 -22.48 11.44
CA ALA A 5 -10.26 -22.59 10.50
C ALA A 5 -9.25 -23.65 11.02
N PRO A 6 -8.61 -24.42 10.13
CA PRO A 6 -7.63 -25.44 10.53
C PRO A 6 -6.34 -24.78 11.04
N ASP A 7 -5.68 -25.46 11.97
CA ASP A 7 -4.34 -25.16 12.49
C ASP A 7 -3.30 -25.28 11.37
N ALA A 8 -3.15 -24.22 10.59
CA ALA A 8 -2.01 -24.05 9.68
C ALA A 8 -0.84 -23.50 10.50
N PRO A 9 0.41 -23.99 10.31
CA PRO A 9 1.54 -23.41 11.03
C PRO A 9 1.59 -21.92 10.71
N ALA A 10 1.40 -21.08 11.73
CA ALA A 10 1.52 -19.64 11.60
C ALA A 10 2.94 -19.35 11.09
N SER A 11 3.04 -18.91 9.85
CA SER A 11 4.28 -18.37 9.31
C SER A 11 4.72 -17.25 10.25
N THR A 12 5.81 -17.44 10.99
CA THR A 12 6.38 -16.46 11.93
C THR A 12 7.03 -15.26 11.23
N ALA A 13 6.70 -15.02 9.96
CA ALA A 13 7.04 -13.77 9.29
C ALA A 13 5.94 -12.78 9.64
N SER A 14 6.26 -11.77 10.45
CA SER A 14 5.37 -10.63 10.72
C SER A 14 4.89 -10.08 9.39
N ALA A 15 3.60 -10.21 9.08
CA ALA A 15 3.05 -9.56 7.91
C ALA A 15 2.89 -8.07 8.27
N PRO A 16 3.03 -7.15 7.30
CA PRO A 16 2.94 -5.71 7.56
C PRO A 16 1.53 -5.26 8.02
N PHE A 17 0.60 -6.19 8.20
CA PHE A 17 -0.75 -5.93 8.71
C PHE A 17 -0.92 -6.28 10.20
N ASP A 18 0.05 -6.99 10.80
CA ASP A 18 0.01 -7.41 12.20
C ASP A 18 0.62 -6.36 13.15
N ASP A 19 1.40 -5.43 12.61
CA ASP A 19 1.99 -4.30 13.33
C ASP A 19 1.50 -2.96 12.74
N LEU A 20 1.11 -2.03 13.63
CA LEU A 20 0.53 -0.75 13.21
C LEU A 20 1.57 0.16 12.56
N ASP A 21 2.80 0.19 13.06
CA ASP A 21 3.85 1.03 12.51
C ASP A 21 4.28 0.52 11.13
N GLU A 22 4.35 -0.80 10.95
CA GLU A 22 4.56 -1.44 9.64
C GLU A 22 3.41 -1.16 8.67
N TYR A 23 2.17 -1.26 9.13
CA TYR A 23 0.99 -0.99 8.30
C TYR A 23 0.94 0.47 7.84
N VAL A 24 1.21 1.41 8.75
CA VAL A 24 1.23 2.85 8.45
C VAL A 24 2.38 3.18 7.48
N ALA A 25 3.49 2.46 7.55
CA ALA A 25 4.63 2.66 6.66
C ALA A 25 4.42 2.19 5.21
N LEU A 26 3.38 1.41 4.92
CA LEU A 26 3.09 0.95 3.56
C LEU A 26 2.83 2.13 2.61
N PRO A 27 3.48 2.16 1.42
CA PRO A 27 3.15 3.12 0.36
C PRO A 27 1.67 3.05 -0.05
N ARG A 28 1.08 4.21 -0.30
CA ARG A 28 -0.34 4.35 -0.62
C ARG A 28 -0.54 4.97 -1.98
N VAL A 29 -1.23 4.26 -2.85
CA VAL A 29 -1.67 4.81 -4.13
C VAL A 29 -2.95 5.62 -3.91
N SER A 30 -2.99 6.85 -4.41
CA SER A 30 -4.15 7.73 -4.36
C SER A 30 -4.34 8.45 -5.69
N GLY A 31 -5.59 8.50 -6.17
CA GLY A 31 -5.91 9.11 -7.45
C GLY A 31 -5.38 8.34 -8.66
N LEU A 32 -6.17 8.32 -9.73
CA LEU A 32 -5.81 7.67 -10.98
C LEU A 32 -6.52 8.40 -12.11
N ALA A 33 -5.75 8.73 -13.15
CA ALA A 33 -6.27 9.29 -14.38
C ALA A 33 -5.61 8.58 -15.57
N LEU A 34 -6.43 8.06 -16.48
CA LEU A 34 -5.99 7.45 -17.73
C LEU A 34 -6.17 8.45 -18.87
N SER A 35 -5.23 8.49 -19.80
CA SER A 35 -5.35 9.28 -21.02
C SER A 35 -6.56 8.83 -21.86
N PRO A 36 -7.19 9.72 -22.66
CA PRO A 36 -8.36 9.34 -23.46
C PRO A 36 -8.11 8.20 -24.46
N ASP A 37 -6.87 8.09 -24.93
CA ASP A 37 -6.40 7.04 -25.84
C ASP A 37 -5.81 5.81 -25.12
N GLY A 38 -5.70 5.86 -23.79
CA GLY A 38 -5.22 4.75 -22.96
C GLY A 38 -3.70 4.51 -23.01
N GLY A 39 -2.94 5.38 -23.66
CA GLY A 39 -1.48 5.23 -23.82
C GLY A 39 -0.66 5.63 -22.59
N TRP A 40 -1.23 6.38 -21.63
CA TRP A 40 -0.53 6.70 -20.39
C TRP A 40 -1.49 6.88 -19.23
N LEU A 41 -0.99 6.61 -18.03
CA LEU A 41 -1.71 6.72 -16.77
C LEU A 41 -0.91 7.56 -15.78
N VAL A 42 -1.59 8.44 -15.05
CA VAL A 42 -0.98 9.17 -13.93
C VAL A 42 -1.59 8.70 -12.61
N THR A 43 -0.73 8.48 -11.62
CA THR A 43 -1.12 8.18 -10.25
C THR A 43 -0.28 8.95 -9.24
N THR A 44 -0.76 9.06 -8.00
CA THR A 44 0.01 9.61 -6.89
C THR A 44 0.35 8.49 -5.90
N VAL A 45 1.62 8.40 -5.51
CA VAL A 45 2.07 7.48 -4.45
C VAL A 45 2.49 8.30 -3.25
N ALA A 46 1.94 8.00 -2.09
CA ALA A 46 2.25 8.63 -0.82
C ALA A 46 2.97 7.67 0.13
N GLU A 47 4.05 8.13 0.73
CA GLU A 47 4.93 7.36 1.61
C GLU A 47 5.29 8.20 2.84
N LEU A 48 5.67 7.57 3.94
CA LEU A 48 6.20 8.33 5.07
C LEU A 48 7.54 8.97 4.71
N ASN A 49 7.76 10.21 5.15
CA ASN A 49 9.07 10.86 5.04
C ASN A 49 10.15 10.13 5.88
N ASP A 50 11.41 10.54 5.73
CA ASP A 50 12.55 9.91 6.43
C ASP A 50 12.39 9.89 7.96
N THR A 51 11.72 10.90 8.53
CA THR A 51 11.46 10.99 9.97
C THR A 51 10.20 10.26 10.42
N ARG A 52 9.42 9.70 9.48
CA ARG A 52 8.16 8.97 9.72
C ARG A 52 7.08 9.79 10.44
N THR A 53 7.02 11.09 10.15
CA THR A 53 6.09 12.01 10.83
C THR A 53 4.99 12.56 9.92
N GLU A 54 5.16 12.44 8.61
CA GLU A 54 4.19 12.93 7.61
C GLU A 54 4.24 12.04 6.37
N TYR A 55 3.15 12.05 5.60
CA TYR A 55 3.14 11.48 4.25
C TYR A 55 3.60 12.51 3.23
N VAL A 56 4.57 12.14 2.42
CA VAL A 56 4.99 12.87 1.22
C VAL A 56 4.47 12.15 -0.01
N ALA A 57 4.02 12.91 -1.00
CA ALA A 57 3.40 12.38 -2.20
C ALA A 57 4.23 12.72 -3.45
N ALA A 58 4.41 11.73 -4.32
CA ALA A 58 5.00 11.89 -5.64
C ALA A 58 3.98 11.53 -6.73
N VAL A 59 4.01 12.27 -7.83
CA VAL A 59 3.20 11.99 -9.02
C VAL A 59 4.02 11.16 -9.99
N TRP A 60 3.42 10.09 -10.50
CA TRP A 60 4.03 9.14 -11.42
C TRP A 60 3.22 9.09 -12.71
N GLU A 61 3.93 9.12 -13.83
CA GLU A 61 3.41 8.74 -15.15
C GLU A 61 3.81 7.29 -15.44
N LEU A 62 2.90 6.54 -16.05
CA LEU A 62 3.07 5.16 -16.47
C LEU A 62 2.69 5.07 -17.97
N ASP A 63 3.49 4.33 -18.74
CA ASP A 63 3.31 3.99 -20.17
C ASP A 63 3.01 2.48 -20.32
#